data_AF-A0A540VD99-F1
#
_entry.id   AF-A0A540VD99-F1
#
_cell.length_a   1.000
_cell.length_b   1.000
_cell.length_c   1.000
_cell.angle_alpha   90.00
_cell.angle_beta   90.00
_cell.angle_gamma   90.00
#
_symmetry.space_group_name_H-M   'P 1'
#
loop_
_entity.id
_entity.type
_entity.pdbx_description
1 polymer ?
#
loop_
_entity_poly.entity_id
_entity_poly.type
_entity_poly.pdbx_seq_one_letter_code
_entity_poly.pdbx_strand_id
1 'polypeptide(L)'
;MTIYRVEKQPWYVQYRLPLAGAGILLLVLLAGAILWRGQEEASREPEAVLALKESAQGLEVFAIEYPQAGEGVERQGAEAVLGRALARYEEARPWLAARDPQVEAELSALLAQVQTLVEAHASPEEVVPLVEQARDQLLQVTATGGAN
;
A
#
# COMPACT_ATOMS: atom_id res chain seq x y z
N MET A 1 52.46 59.90 -36.04
CA MET A 1 52.06 58.56 -36.53
C MET A 1 51.38 57.85 -35.39
N THR A 2 50.05 57.88 -35.36
CA THR A 2 49.26 57.39 -34.21
C THR A 2 48.94 55.91 -34.47
N ILE A 3 49.56 55.02 -33.71
CA ILE A 3 49.34 53.57 -33.82
C ILE A 3 48.04 53.25 -33.07
N TYR A 4 46.98 52.93 -33.80
CA TYR A 4 45.74 52.41 -33.22
C TYR A 4 46.00 51.02 -32.64
N ARG A 5 45.90 50.88 -31.32
CA ARG A 5 45.93 49.57 -30.64
C ARG A 5 44.50 49.05 -30.57
N VAL A 6 44.16 48.12 -31.45
CA VAL A 6 42.86 47.41 -31.39
C VAL A 6 42.91 46.45 -30.19
N GLU A 7 42.18 46.77 -29.14
CA GLU A 7 42.01 45.92 -27.97
C GLU A 7 41.21 44.68 -28.39
N LYS A 8 41.86 43.51 -28.46
CA LYS A 8 41.22 42.26 -28.82
C LYS A 8 40.33 41.80 -27.66
N GLN A 9 39.04 42.06 -27.77
CA GLN A 9 38.06 41.60 -26.78
C GLN A 9 38.11 40.06 -26.69
N PRO A 10 38.32 39.48 -25.51
CA PRO A 10 38.48 38.04 -25.39
C PRO A 10 37.17 37.30 -25.68
N TRP A 11 37.24 36.30 -26.56
CA TRP A 11 36.10 35.50 -27.05
C TRP A 11 35.22 34.91 -25.93
N TYR A 12 35.78 34.66 -24.74
CA TYR A 12 35.02 34.13 -23.60
C TYR A 12 34.02 35.13 -23.00
N VAL A 13 34.14 36.44 -23.27
CA VAL A 13 33.22 37.46 -22.74
C VAL A 13 31.84 37.36 -23.41
N GLN A 14 31.77 36.98 -24.68
CA GLN A 14 30.52 36.77 -25.41
C GLN A 14 29.73 35.55 -24.92
N TYR A 15 30.41 34.51 -24.42
CA TYR A 15 29.76 33.27 -24.00
C TYR A 15 29.53 33.15 -22.48
N ARG A 16 29.99 34.11 -21.67
CA ARG A 16 29.82 34.10 -20.20
C ARG A 16 28.35 34.06 -19.75
N LEU A 17 27.50 34.86 -20.39
CA LEU A 17 26.06 34.95 -20.07
C LEU A 17 25.29 33.67 -20.45
N PRO A 18 25.42 33.10 -21.67
CA PRO A 18 24.72 31.86 -22.00
C PRO A 18 25.25 30.63 -21.22
N LEU A 19 26.54 30.55 -20.88
CA LEU A 19 27.06 29.46 -20.04
C LEU A 19 26.49 29.50 -18.62
N ALA A 20 26.41 30.70 -18.02
CA ALA A 20 25.83 30.87 -16.69
C ALA A 20 24.33 30.51 -16.68
N GLY A 21 23.59 30.92 -17.72
CA GLY A 21 22.18 30.55 -17.89
C GLY A 21 21.97 29.04 -18.04
N ALA A 22 22.79 28.37 -18.85
CA ALA A 22 22.74 26.92 -19.03
C ALA A 22 23.04 26.16 -17.73
N GLY A 23 24.02 26.62 -16.94
CA GLY A 23 24.34 26.04 -15.63
C GLY A 23 23.20 26.17 -14.62
N ILE A 24 22.56 27.35 -14.56
CA ILE A 24 21.39 27.58 -13.68
C ILE A 24 20.20 26.71 -14.12
N LEU A 25 19.94 26.63 -15.42
CA LEU A 25 18.86 25.78 -15.95
C LEU A 25 19.08 24.31 -15.60
N LEU A 26 20.32 23.82 -15.71
CA LEU A 26 20.68 22.45 -15.34
C LEU A 26 20.46 22.20 -13.84
N LEU A 27 20.80 23.16 -12.98
CA LEU A 27 20.58 23.08 -11.53
C LEU A 27 19.08 23.09 -11.18
N VAL A 28 18.26 23.88 -11.85
CA VAL A 28 16.81 23.90 -11.66
C VAL A 28 16.18 22.57 -12.12
N LEU A 29 16.64 22.01 -13.25
CA LEU A 29 16.19 20.69 -13.72
C LEU A 29 16.61 19.57 -12.77
N LEU A 30 17.83 19.61 -12.23
CA LEU A 30 18.30 18.66 -11.22
C LEU A 30 17.53 18.78 -9.90
N ALA A 31 17.31 20.00 -9.41
CA ALA A 31 16.51 20.23 -8.20
C ALA A 31 15.06 19.79 -8.39
N GLY A 32 14.46 20.07 -9.56
CA GLY A 32 13.13 19.59 -9.93
C GLY A 32 13.06 18.06 -9.99
N ALA A 33 14.06 17.40 -10.57
CA ALA A 33 14.12 15.93 -10.64
C ALA A 33 14.32 15.28 -9.26
N ILE A 34 15.12 15.90 -8.37
CA ILE A 34 15.32 15.44 -6.99
C ILE A 34 14.03 15.62 -6.17
N LEU A 35 13.36 16.78 -6.30
CA LEU A 35 12.09 17.03 -5.63
C LEU A 35 10.96 16.14 -6.16
N TRP A 36 10.93 15.85 -7.46
CA TRP A 36 9.95 14.95 -8.06
C TRP A 36 10.18 13.51 -7.57
N ARG A 37 11.43 13.04 -7.51
CA ARG A 37 11.74 11.71 -6.93
C ARG A 37 11.45 11.63 -5.42
N GLY A 38 11.68 12.71 -4.67
CA GLY A 38 11.39 12.75 -3.24
C GLY A 38 9.88 12.76 -2.89
N GLN A 39 9.00 13.08 -3.84
CA GLN A 39 7.55 13.04 -3.63
C GLN A 39 6.92 11.65 -3.79
N GLU A 40 7.57 10.71 -4.49
CA GLU A 40 7.04 9.36 -4.69
C GLU A 40 7.18 8.45 -3.45
N GLU A 41 8.06 8.79 -2.50
CA GLU A 41 8.28 8.00 -1.27
C GLU A 41 7.36 8.40 -0.11
N ALA A 42 6.84 9.63 -0.10
CA ALA A 42 5.95 10.11 0.97
C ALA A 42 4.52 9.53 0.92
N SER A 43 4.16 8.80 -0.15
CA SER A 43 2.78 8.35 -0.40
C SER A 43 2.61 6.84 -0.48
N ARG A 44 3.66 6.03 -0.27
CA ARG A 44 3.52 4.57 -0.27
C ARG A 44 2.98 4.12 1.08
N GLU A 45 1.76 3.61 1.07
CA GLU A 45 1.20 2.91 2.23
C GLU A 45 2.17 1.79 2.65
N PRO A 46 2.34 1.55 3.96
CA PRO A 46 3.15 0.43 4.44
C PRO A 46 2.65 -0.87 3.82
N GLU A 47 3.56 -1.75 3.39
CA GLU A 47 3.22 -3.06 2.81
C GLU A 47 2.29 -3.88 3.72
N ALA A 48 2.46 -3.77 5.04
CA ALA A 48 1.57 -4.36 6.03
C ALA A 48 0.14 -3.81 5.99
N VAL A 49 -0.04 -2.49 5.77
CA VAL A 49 -1.37 -1.87 5.64
C VAL A 49 -2.05 -2.36 4.37
N LEU A 50 -1.31 -2.49 3.26
CA LEU A 50 -1.83 -3.06 2.03
C LEU A 50 -2.26 -4.53 2.24
N ALA A 51 -1.44 -5.34 2.89
CA ALA A 51 -1.77 -6.73 3.18
C ALA A 51 -3.01 -6.87 4.09
N LEU A 52 -3.20 -6.00 5.09
CA LEU A 52 -4.44 -5.97 5.89
C LEU A 52 -5.67 -5.61 5.04
N LYS A 53 -5.54 -4.66 4.10
CA LYS A 53 -6.65 -4.31 3.18
C LYS A 53 -6.97 -5.46 2.22
N GLU A 54 -5.96 -6.12 1.66
CA GLU A 54 -6.15 -7.29 0.80
C GLU A 54 -6.79 -8.45 1.58
N SER A 55 -6.43 -8.64 2.85
CA SER A 55 -7.09 -9.60 3.73
C SER A 55 -8.57 -9.27 3.89
N ALA A 56 -8.91 -8.02 4.24
CA ALA A 56 -10.30 -7.57 4.37
C ALA A 56 -11.11 -7.77 3.07
N GLN A 57 -10.55 -7.42 1.91
CA GLN A 57 -11.17 -7.66 0.61
C GLN A 57 -11.40 -9.15 0.34
N GLY A 58 -10.43 -10.00 0.70
CA GLY A 58 -10.58 -11.44 0.61
C GLY A 58 -11.73 -11.97 1.48
N LEU A 59 -11.87 -11.45 2.71
CA LEU A 59 -13.00 -11.79 3.59
C LEU A 59 -14.35 -11.32 3.04
N GLU A 60 -14.39 -10.16 2.37
CA GLU A 60 -15.61 -9.69 1.69
C GLU A 60 -16.03 -10.64 0.56
N VAL A 61 -15.10 -11.04 -0.31
CA VAL A 61 -15.38 -12.01 -1.37
C VAL A 61 -15.81 -13.35 -0.79
N PHE A 62 -15.14 -13.80 0.28
CA PHE A 62 -15.51 -15.03 0.97
C PHE A 62 -16.94 -14.98 1.52
N ALA A 63 -17.35 -13.88 2.16
CA ALA A 63 -18.71 -13.70 2.69
C ALA A 63 -19.78 -13.76 1.58
N ILE A 64 -19.44 -13.38 0.35
CA ILE A 64 -20.33 -13.45 -0.81
C ILE A 64 -20.39 -14.87 -1.40
N GLU A 65 -19.25 -15.55 -1.50
CA GLU A 65 -19.16 -16.87 -2.15
C GLU A 65 -19.56 -18.03 -1.24
N TYR A 66 -19.29 -17.95 0.07
CA TYR A 66 -19.55 -19.04 1.01
C TYR A 66 -21.04 -19.45 1.09
N PRO A 67 -22.04 -18.54 1.10
CA PRO A 67 -23.45 -18.91 1.05
C PRO A 67 -23.84 -19.64 -0.24
N GLN A 68 -23.23 -19.28 -1.37
CA GLN A 68 -23.53 -19.85 -2.69
C GLN A 68 -23.02 -21.29 -2.83
N ALA A 69 -22.03 -21.67 -2.02
CA ALA A 69 -21.50 -23.03 -1.97
C ALA A 69 -22.56 -24.08 -1.57
N GLY A 70 -23.62 -23.67 -0.88
CA GLY A 70 -24.78 -24.53 -0.58
C GLY A 70 -25.73 -24.75 -1.76
N GLU A 71 -25.64 -23.92 -2.81
CA GLU A 71 -26.57 -23.90 -3.96
C GLU A 71 -25.98 -24.53 -5.23
N GLY A 72 -24.86 -25.25 -5.11
CA GLY A 72 -24.21 -25.94 -6.23
C GLY A 72 -23.00 -25.22 -6.83
N VAL A 73 -22.53 -24.14 -6.20
CA VAL A 73 -21.22 -23.52 -6.49
C VAL A 73 -20.12 -24.28 -5.74
N GLU A 74 -18.92 -24.40 -6.33
CA GLU A 74 -17.80 -25.11 -5.72
C GLU A 74 -17.31 -24.40 -4.45
N ARG A 75 -17.61 -24.99 -3.28
CA ARG A 75 -17.11 -24.60 -1.96
C ARG A 75 -15.59 -24.39 -1.89
N GLN A 76 -14.85 -25.14 -2.71
CA GLN A 76 -13.40 -25.01 -2.85
C GLN A 76 -12.95 -23.60 -3.28
N GLY A 77 -13.77 -22.88 -4.06
CA GLY A 77 -13.49 -21.49 -4.45
C GLY A 77 -13.46 -20.56 -3.24
N ALA A 78 -14.52 -20.59 -2.43
CA ALA A 78 -14.64 -19.80 -1.22
C ALA A 78 -13.52 -20.14 -0.21
N GLU A 79 -13.24 -21.42 0.02
CA GLU A 79 -12.16 -21.84 0.92
C GLU A 79 -10.78 -21.36 0.43
N ALA A 80 -10.53 -21.37 -0.88
CA ALA A 80 -9.30 -20.82 -1.45
C ALA A 80 -9.20 -19.29 -1.29
N VAL A 81 -10.32 -18.57 -1.37
CA VAL A 81 -10.38 -17.12 -1.09
C VAL A 81 -10.06 -16.86 0.38
N LEU A 82 -10.67 -17.60 1.31
CA LEU A 82 -10.39 -17.49 2.74
C LEU A 82 -8.91 -17.77 3.03
N GLY A 83 -8.34 -18.83 2.47
CA GLY A 83 -6.92 -19.16 2.64
C GLY A 83 -5.99 -18.02 2.20
N ARG A 84 -6.29 -17.35 1.09
CA ARG A 84 -5.52 -16.16 0.66
C ARG A 84 -5.69 -14.98 1.60
N ALA A 85 -6.92 -14.73 2.08
CA ALA A 85 -7.19 -13.65 3.03
C ALA A 85 -6.42 -13.85 4.35
N LEU A 86 -6.39 -15.08 4.87
CA LEU A 86 -5.65 -15.45 6.07
C LEU A 86 -4.13 -15.32 5.87
N ALA A 87 -3.61 -15.74 4.71
CA ALA A 87 -2.19 -15.58 4.39
C ALA A 87 -1.77 -14.10 4.42
N ARG A 88 -2.57 -13.20 3.84
CA ARG A 88 -2.32 -11.75 3.89
C ARG A 88 -2.39 -11.17 5.29
N TYR A 89 -3.32 -11.65 6.11
CA TYR A 89 -3.37 -11.26 7.53
C TYR A 89 -2.08 -11.69 8.25
N GLU A 90 -1.65 -12.93 8.07
CA GLU A 90 -0.44 -13.47 8.70
C GLU A 90 0.83 -12.70 8.30
N GLU A 91 0.94 -12.26 7.04
CA GLU A 91 2.02 -11.39 6.57
C GLU A 91 2.06 -10.06 7.36
N ALA A 92 0.90 -9.48 7.64
CA ALA A 92 0.79 -8.20 8.35
C ALA A 92 0.69 -8.32 9.88
N ARG A 93 0.44 -9.52 10.41
CA ARG A 93 0.23 -9.78 11.84
C ARG A 93 1.35 -9.23 12.73
N PRO A 94 2.66 -9.39 12.40
CA PRO A 94 3.72 -8.85 13.25
C PRO A 94 3.69 -7.32 13.35
N TRP A 95 3.30 -6.64 12.27
CA TRP A 95 3.15 -5.19 12.25
C TRP A 95 1.96 -4.75 13.11
N LEU A 96 0.83 -5.47 12.98
CA LEU A 96 -0.37 -5.18 13.77
C LEU A 96 -0.11 -5.43 15.26
N ALA A 97 0.51 -6.56 15.62
CA ALA A 97 0.88 -6.89 17.00
C ALA A 97 1.79 -5.83 17.64
N ALA A 98 2.70 -5.23 16.88
CA ALA A 98 3.58 -4.16 17.38
C ALA A 98 2.85 -2.83 17.61
N ARG A 99 1.77 -2.58 16.85
CA ARG A 99 1.02 -1.31 16.88
C ARG A 99 -0.17 -1.36 17.85
N ASP A 100 -0.96 -2.42 17.77
CA ASP A 100 -2.15 -2.66 18.59
C ASP A 100 -2.26 -4.15 18.94
N PRO A 101 -1.60 -4.58 20.03
CA PRO A 101 -1.59 -5.98 20.44
C PRO A 101 -2.98 -6.51 20.82
N GLN A 102 -3.87 -5.64 21.29
CA GLN A 102 -5.22 -6.05 21.68
C GLN A 102 -6.04 -6.37 20.43
N VAL A 103 -6.04 -5.47 19.44
CA VAL A 103 -6.76 -5.69 18.19
C VAL A 103 -6.20 -6.89 17.42
N GLU A 104 -4.88 -7.09 17.43
CA GLU A 104 -4.28 -8.29 16.84
C GLU A 104 -4.79 -9.57 17.52
N ALA A 105 -4.81 -9.63 18.85
CA ALA A 105 -5.28 -10.80 19.57
C ALA A 105 -6.77 -11.10 19.29
N GLU A 106 -7.61 -10.06 19.24
CA GLU A 106 -9.03 -10.16 18.91
C GLU A 106 -9.24 -10.68 17.47
N LEU A 107 -8.54 -10.10 16.49
CA LEU A 107 -8.61 -10.53 15.09
C LEU A 107 -8.09 -11.96 14.89
N SER A 108 -6.97 -12.31 15.50
CA SER A 108 -6.40 -13.66 15.43
C SER A 108 -7.36 -14.70 16.01
N ALA A 109 -8.02 -14.40 17.13
CA ALA A 109 -9.04 -15.28 17.71
C ALA A 109 -10.27 -15.42 16.80
N LEU A 110 -10.75 -14.31 16.24
CA LEU A 110 -11.92 -14.29 15.35
C LEU A 110 -11.66 -15.06 14.06
N LEU A 111 -10.51 -14.85 13.41
CA LEU A 111 -10.12 -15.54 12.19
C LEU A 111 -9.89 -17.04 12.42
N ALA A 112 -9.33 -17.42 13.57
CA ALA A 112 -9.20 -18.84 13.95
C ALA A 112 -10.59 -19.50 14.15
N GLN A 113 -11.54 -18.77 14.74
CA GLN A 113 -12.91 -19.24 14.90
C GLN A 113 -13.60 -19.42 13.53
N VAL A 114 -13.48 -18.45 12.63
CA VAL A 114 -13.98 -18.54 11.25
C VAL A 114 -13.40 -19.77 10.56
N GLN A 115 -12.08 -19.97 10.61
CA GLN A 115 -11.44 -21.12 10.00
C GLN A 115 -11.98 -22.44 10.56
N THR A 116 -12.10 -22.55 11.89
CA THR A 116 -12.65 -23.75 12.55
C THR A 116 -14.07 -24.06 12.08
N LEU A 117 -14.94 -23.04 11.96
CA LEU A 117 -16.31 -23.21 11.50
C LEU A 117 -16.38 -23.62 10.02
N VAL A 118 -15.53 -23.05 9.18
CA VAL A 118 -15.46 -23.40 7.76
C VAL A 118 -14.98 -24.83 7.56
N GLU A 119 -13.95 -25.26 8.29
CA GLU A 119 -13.47 -26.65 8.31
C GLU A 119 -14.53 -27.63 8.84
N ALA A 120 -15.32 -27.20 9.82
CA ALA A 120 -16.44 -27.96 10.37
C ALA A 120 -17.69 -27.98 9.46
N HIS A 121 -17.64 -27.30 8.32
CA HIS A 121 -18.76 -27.16 7.41
C HIS A 121 -20.01 -26.49 8.02
N ALA A 122 -19.79 -25.54 8.93
CA ALA A 122 -20.84 -24.75 9.56
C ALA A 122 -21.67 -23.96 8.54
N SER A 123 -22.89 -23.59 8.91
CA SER A 123 -23.79 -22.91 7.98
C SER A 123 -23.37 -21.45 7.74
N PRO A 124 -23.80 -20.82 6.62
CA PRO A 124 -23.48 -19.43 6.35
C PRO A 124 -23.93 -18.47 7.46
N GLU A 125 -25.04 -18.77 8.15
CA GLU A 125 -25.56 -17.97 9.26
C GLU A 125 -24.63 -17.95 10.48
N GLU A 126 -23.79 -18.97 10.62
CA GLU A 126 -22.78 -19.06 11.69
C GLU A 126 -21.45 -18.41 11.28
N VAL A 127 -21.07 -18.55 10.00
CA VAL A 127 -19.76 -18.12 9.49
C VAL A 127 -19.75 -16.65 9.05
N VAL A 128 -20.72 -16.22 8.25
CA VAL A 128 -20.72 -14.90 7.60
C VAL A 128 -20.67 -13.75 8.61
N PRO A 129 -21.44 -13.74 9.72
CA PRO A 129 -21.37 -12.64 10.69
C PRO A 129 -19.97 -12.45 11.29
N LEU A 130 -19.24 -13.54 11.54
CA LEU A 130 -17.88 -13.48 12.09
C LEU A 130 -16.87 -12.98 11.06
N VAL A 131 -17.04 -13.37 9.80
CA VAL A 131 -16.22 -12.88 8.67
C VAL A 131 -16.42 -11.38 8.47
N GLU A 132 -17.67 -10.92 8.49
CA GLU A 132 -17.99 -9.49 8.35
C GLU A 132 -17.43 -8.69 9.52
N GLN A 133 -17.53 -9.21 10.75
CA GLN A 133 -16.91 -8.59 11.92
C GLN A 133 -15.38 -8.47 11.75
N ALA A 134 -14.71 -9.52 11.29
CA ALA A 134 -13.26 -9.51 11.06
C ALA A 134 -12.87 -8.51 9.96
N ARG A 135 -13.62 -8.51 8.84
CA ARG A 135 -13.45 -7.53 7.76
C ARG A 135 -13.56 -6.11 8.28
N ASP A 136 -14.62 -5.80 9.03
CA ASP A 136 -14.89 -4.45 9.49
C ASP A 136 -13.81 -3.97 10.48
N GLN A 137 -13.32 -4.84 11.36
CA GLN A 137 -12.18 -4.55 12.22
C GLN A 137 -10.91 -4.27 11.42
N LEU A 138 -10.58 -5.08 10.40
CA LEU A 138 -9.43 -4.85 9.52
C LEU A 138 -9.54 -3.52 8.76
N LEU A 139 -10.73 -3.17 8.27
CA LEU A 139 -10.98 -1.90 7.60
C LEU A 139 -10.83 -0.71 8.57
N GLN A 140 -11.29 -0.85 9.82
CA GLN A 140 -11.14 0.19 10.83
C GLN A 140 -9.66 0.43 11.19
N VAL A 141 -8.88 -0.65 11.35
CA VAL A 141 -7.43 -0.58 11.60
C VAL A 141 -6.71 0.11 10.45
N THR A 142 -7.02 -0.24 9.21
CA THR A 142 -6.35 0.32 8.02
C THR A 142 -6.75 1.77 7.76
N ALA A 143 -8.00 2.16 8.05
CA ALA A 143 -8.46 3.55 7.98
C ALA A 143 -7.77 4.45 9.02
N THR A 144 -7.53 3.93 10.23
CA THR A 144 -6.81 4.64 11.30
C THR A 144 -5.29 4.63 11.08
N GLY A 145 -4.79 3.62 10.35
CA GLY A 145 -3.38 3.40 10.04
C GLY A 145 -2.77 4.38 9.04
N GLY A 146 -3.57 4.90 8.09
CA GLY A 146 -3.13 5.78 7.01
C GLY A 146 -3.06 7.28 7.34
N ALA A 147 -3.34 7.67 8.59
CA ALA A 147 -3.42 9.08 9.01
C ALA A 147 -2.19 9.60 9.78
N ASN A 148 -1.12 8.81 9.92
CA ASN A 148 0.09 9.16 10.67
C ASN A 148 1.32 9.25 9.79
#